data_AF-A0A2K3MJV2-F1
#
_entry.id   AF-A0A2K3MJV2-F1
#
_cell.length_a   1.000
_cell.length_b   1.000
_cell.length_c   1.000
_cell.angle_alpha   90.00
_cell.angle_beta   90.00
_cell.angle_gamma   90.00
#
_symmetry.space_group_name_H-M   'P 1'
#
loop_
_entity.id
_entity.type
_entity.pdbx_description
1 polymer ?
#
loop_
_entity_poly.entity_id
_entity_poly.type
_entity_poly.pdbx_seq_one_letter_code
_entity_poly.pdbx_strand_id
1 'polypeptide(L)'
;MNGGVLRTALDMGCGVASFGGFLLSQNILTMSFAPRDSHKSQIQFALERGIPAFVAMLGTRRLPFPAYGFDLVHCSRCLIPFTAYNATYFLEVDRLLRPGGYLVVSGPPVQWPKQDKEWSDLQSVARSLCYELIAVDGNTVIWKKPAGDSCLPNQNEFGLELCDESDDPNSAW
;
A
#
# COMPACT_ATOMS: atom_id res chain seq x y z
N MET A 1 21.08 1.33 -3.83
CA MET A 1 20.38 2.21 -2.87
C MET A 1 21.13 2.10 -1.55
N ASN A 2 22.03 3.03 -1.22
CA ASN A 2 22.92 2.90 -0.05
C ASN A 2 22.95 4.18 0.82
N GLY A 3 21.81 4.85 0.95
CA GLY A 3 21.56 5.92 1.91
C GLY A 3 20.23 5.59 2.57
N GLY A 4 20.21 5.41 3.90
CA GLY A 4 19.11 4.83 4.67
C GLY A 4 17.82 5.67 4.73
N VAL A 5 17.22 5.94 3.58
CA VAL A 5 15.95 6.64 3.41
C VAL A 5 14.76 5.70 3.67
N LEU A 6 14.89 4.42 3.31
CA LEU A 6 13.87 3.40 3.58
C LEU A 6 14.42 2.42 4.62
N ARG A 7 13.65 2.18 5.69
CA ARG A 7 14.00 1.25 6.77
C ARG A 7 12.92 0.22 7.02
N THR A 8 11.67 0.56 6.69
CA THR A 8 10.49 -0.25 6.97
C THR A 8 9.62 -0.37 5.73
N ALA A 9 9.14 -1.57 5.44
CA ALA A 9 8.27 -1.84 4.31
C ALA A 9 7.08 -2.74 4.67
N LEU A 10 5.94 -2.48 4.04
CA LEU A 10 4.76 -3.33 4.08
C LEU A 10 4.52 -3.91 2.69
N ASP A 11 4.52 -5.24 2.60
CA ASP A 11 4.32 -5.99 1.35
C ASP A 11 2.94 -6.64 1.35
N MET A 12 2.02 -6.06 0.58
CA MET A 12 0.63 -6.47 0.46
C MET A 12 0.50 -7.55 -0.62
N GLY A 13 0.16 -8.77 -0.22
CA GLY A 13 0.10 -9.92 -1.12
C GLY A 13 1.43 -10.66 -1.18
N CYS A 14 1.75 -11.36 -0.09
CA CYS A 14 3.03 -12.03 0.13
C CYS A 14 3.48 -12.96 -1.02
N GLY A 15 2.57 -13.61 -1.76
CA GLY A 15 2.93 -14.45 -2.91
C GLY A 15 3.93 -15.56 -2.54
N VAL A 16 5.10 -15.55 -3.18
CA VAL A 16 6.25 -16.44 -2.86
C VAL A 16 7.32 -15.74 -2.01
N ALA A 17 6.98 -14.62 -1.39
CA ALA A 17 7.80 -13.85 -0.49
C ALA A 17 9.14 -13.36 -1.08
N SER A 18 9.25 -13.30 -2.41
CA SER A 18 10.50 -12.90 -3.09
C SER A 18 10.86 -11.44 -2.81
N PHE A 19 9.88 -10.54 -2.86
CA PHE A 19 10.09 -9.12 -2.62
C PHE A 19 10.46 -8.83 -1.17
N GLY A 20 9.68 -9.35 -0.21
CA GLY A 20 10.01 -9.24 1.22
C GLY A 20 11.39 -9.80 1.56
N GLY A 21 11.76 -10.95 0.99
CA GLY A 21 13.11 -11.51 1.15
C GLY A 21 14.21 -10.62 0.57
N PHE A 22 13.98 -10.03 -0.60
CA PHE A 22 14.93 -9.09 -1.20
C PHE A 22 15.13 -7.85 -0.32
N LEU A 23 14.06 -7.21 0.16
CA LEU A 23 14.16 -6.02 1.00
C LEU A 23 14.87 -6.32 2.34
N LEU A 24 14.58 -7.45 2.98
CA LEU A 24 15.28 -7.88 4.19
C LEU A 24 16.79 -8.06 3.95
N SER A 25 17.18 -8.61 2.79
CA SER A 25 18.61 -8.73 2.41
C SER A 25 19.30 -7.37 2.24
N GLN A 26 18.54 -6.31 1.99
CA GLN A 26 19.01 -4.92 1.92
C GLN A 26 18.89 -4.18 3.26
N ASN A 27 18.66 -4.91 4.36
CA ASN A 27 18.49 -4.36 5.72
C ASN A 27 17.27 -3.42 5.85
N ILE A 28 16.19 -3.71 5.10
CA ILE A 28 14.90 -3.05 5.22
C ILE A 28 13.93 -4.01 5.92
N LEU A 29 13.47 -3.66 7.12
CA LEU A 29 12.52 -4.46 7.88
C LEU A 29 11.20 -4.53 7.11
N THR A 30 10.92 -5.70 6.55
CA THR A 30 9.72 -5.90 5.73
C THR A 30 8.74 -6.82 6.44
N MET A 31 7.50 -6.39 6.50
CA MET A 31 6.38 -7.18 6.96
C MET A 31 5.47 -7.49 5.77
N SER A 32 5.17 -8.76 5.54
CA SER A 32 4.25 -9.18 4.47
C SER A 32 2.90 -9.59 5.05
N PHE A 33 1.82 -9.39 4.30
CA PHE A 33 0.55 -10.04 4.62
C PHE A 33 -0.14 -10.57 3.37
N ALA A 34 -1.02 -11.54 3.59
CA ALA A 34 -1.86 -12.14 2.58
C ALA A 34 -3.13 -12.68 3.24
N PRO A 35 -4.25 -12.71 2.49
CA PRO A 35 -5.46 -13.33 2.99
C PRO A 35 -5.25 -14.83 3.19
N ARG A 36 -6.12 -15.46 3.98
CA ARG A 36 -6.14 -16.91 4.11
C ARG A 36 -6.59 -17.52 2.79
N ASP A 37 -5.68 -18.18 2.10
CA ASP A 37 -5.96 -18.96 0.89
C ASP A 37 -5.99 -20.46 1.26
N SER A 38 -7.10 -21.13 0.94
CA SER A 38 -7.29 -22.55 1.23
C SER A 38 -6.46 -23.47 0.32
N HIS A 39 -5.92 -22.96 -0.78
CA HIS A 39 -5.18 -23.73 -1.78
C HIS A 39 -3.68 -23.45 -1.77
N LYS A 40 -3.23 -22.37 -1.10
CA LYS A 40 -1.81 -21.99 -1.00
C LYS A 40 -1.51 -21.34 0.35
N SER A 41 -0.63 -21.95 1.14
CA SER A 41 -0.17 -21.39 2.42
C SER A 41 0.90 -20.31 2.23
N GLN A 42 0.55 -19.16 1.63
CA GLN A 42 1.52 -18.07 1.35
C GLN A 42 2.24 -17.57 2.60
N ILE A 43 1.50 -17.38 3.70
CA ILE A 43 2.08 -16.94 4.98
C ILE A 43 3.02 -18.00 5.57
N GLN A 44 2.63 -19.28 5.53
CA GLN A 44 3.51 -20.36 5.97
C GLN A 44 4.81 -20.38 5.16
N PHE A 45 4.70 -20.27 3.83
CA PHE A 45 5.85 -20.27 2.95
C PHE A 45 6.79 -19.09 3.22
N ALA A 46 6.25 -17.90 3.51
CA ALA A 46 7.04 -16.73 3.88
C ALA A 46 7.78 -16.93 5.21
N LEU A 47 7.07 -17.44 6.23
CA LEU A 47 7.62 -17.71 7.55
C LEU A 47 8.72 -18.79 7.50
N GLU A 48 8.55 -19.85 6.71
CA GLU A 48 9.57 -20.88 6.47
C GLU A 48 10.85 -20.33 5.82
N ARG A 49 10.76 -19.19 5.13
CA ARG A 49 11.89 -18.47 4.53
C ARG A 49 12.44 -17.36 5.43
N GLY A 50 11.95 -17.26 6.67
CA GLY A 50 12.38 -16.27 7.65
C GLY A 50 11.84 -14.86 7.40
N ILE A 51 10.79 -14.73 6.57
CA ILE A 51 10.20 -13.43 6.21
C ILE A 51 9.05 -13.16 7.18
N PRO A 52 9.08 -12.05 7.94
CA PRO A 52 7.98 -11.67 8.82
C PRO A 52 6.69 -11.55 8.01
N ALA A 53 5.70 -12.38 8.35
CA ALA A 53 4.45 -12.38 7.64
C ALA A 53 3.27 -12.75 8.55
N PHE A 54 2.08 -12.22 8.25
CA PHE A 54 0.87 -12.52 9.00
C PHE A 54 -0.37 -12.60 8.10
N VAL A 55 -1.40 -13.28 8.58
CA VAL A 55 -2.67 -13.42 7.85
C VAL A 55 -3.50 -12.16 8.07
N ALA A 56 -3.82 -11.44 6.99
CA ALA A 56 -4.73 -10.30 7.00
C ALA A 56 -5.32 -10.04 5.61
N MET A 57 -6.41 -9.29 5.57
CA MET A 57 -7.04 -8.83 4.34
C MET A 57 -7.44 -7.36 4.57
N LEU A 58 -7.17 -6.50 3.58
CA LEU A 58 -7.77 -5.16 3.57
C LEU A 58 -9.27 -5.33 3.35
N GLY A 59 -10.06 -4.88 4.33
CA GLY A 59 -11.50 -5.06 4.36
C GLY A 59 -12.14 -3.95 5.17
N THR A 60 -13.16 -4.28 5.96
CA THR A 60 -13.87 -3.30 6.79
C THR A 60 -13.11 -2.83 8.02
N ARG A 61 -11.91 -3.36 8.27
CA ARG A 61 -11.09 -3.02 9.45
C ARG A 61 -9.70 -2.56 9.03
N ARG A 62 -9.13 -1.67 9.85
CA ARG A 62 -7.75 -1.22 9.73
C ARG A 62 -6.78 -2.39 9.94
N LEU A 63 -5.61 -2.29 9.31
CA LEU A 63 -4.50 -3.19 9.61
C LEU A 63 -3.95 -2.87 11.01
N PRO A 64 -3.40 -3.88 11.71
CA PRO A 64 -2.95 -3.78 13.11
C PRO A 64 -1.63 -3.04 13.28
N PHE A 65 -1.52 -1.86 12.66
CA PHE A 65 -0.34 -1.02 12.69
C PHE A 65 -0.75 0.44 12.97
N PRO A 66 0.11 1.19 13.69
CA PRO A 66 -0.10 2.61 13.87
C PRO A 66 0.04 3.37 12.55
N ALA A 67 -0.45 4.60 12.53
CA ALA A 67 -0.22 5.48 11.40
C ALA A 67 1.28 5.75 11.22
N TYR A 68 1.68 6.01 9.98
CA TYR A 68 3.06 6.33 9.63
C TYR A 68 4.06 5.25 10.07
N GLY A 69 3.65 3.99 10.04
CA GLY A 69 4.48 2.85 10.43
C GLY A 69 5.57 2.51 9.41
N PHE A 70 5.34 2.78 8.12
CA PHE A 70 6.15 2.27 7.02
C PHE A 70 6.71 3.37 6.10
N ASP A 71 7.92 3.18 5.59
CA ASP A 71 8.55 4.07 4.59
C ASP A 71 8.15 3.68 3.15
N LEU A 72 7.80 2.41 2.95
CA LEU A 72 7.42 1.82 1.66
C LEU A 72 6.21 0.90 1.84
N VAL A 73 5.20 1.07 0.99
CA VAL A 73 4.12 0.10 0.82
C VAL A 73 4.19 -0.44 -0.60
N HIS A 74 4.16 -1.76 -0.73
CA HIS A 74 4.26 -2.45 -2.01
C HIS A 74 3.07 -3.38 -2.21
N CYS A 75 2.57 -3.46 -3.44
CA CYS A 75 1.64 -4.48 -3.88
C CYS A 75 2.04 -4.97 -5.27
N SER A 76 2.20 -6.28 -5.44
CA SER A 76 2.37 -6.89 -6.76
C SER A 76 1.25 -7.89 -7.02
N ARG A 77 0.38 -7.57 -7.98
CA ARG A 77 -0.80 -8.37 -8.36
C ARG A 77 -1.61 -8.82 -7.14
N CYS A 78 -1.70 -7.96 -6.13
CA CYS A 78 -2.31 -8.28 -4.83
C CYS A 78 -3.85 -8.35 -4.89
N LEU A 79 -4.47 -8.00 -6.02
CA LEU A 79 -5.92 -7.97 -6.24
C LEU A 79 -6.67 -7.06 -5.26
N ILE A 80 -5.98 -6.11 -4.63
CA ILE A 80 -6.60 -5.08 -3.77
C ILE A 80 -7.25 -4.04 -4.69
N PRO A 81 -8.59 -3.85 -4.62
CA PRO A 81 -9.27 -2.87 -5.45
C PRO A 81 -9.15 -1.48 -4.79
N PHE A 82 -8.00 -0.83 -4.92
CA PHE A 82 -7.67 0.41 -4.19
C PHE A 82 -8.72 1.53 -4.27
N THR A 83 -9.49 1.61 -5.36
CA THR A 83 -10.53 2.63 -5.59
C THR A 83 -11.89 2.25 -5.01
N ALA A 84 -12.08 1.02 -4.53
CA ALA A 84 -13.35 0.55 -3.98
C ALA A 84 -13.70 1.23 -2.65
N TYR A 85 -14.99 1.24 -2.32
CA TYR A 85 -15.54 1.79 -1.07
C TYR A 85 -15.02 3.19 -0.79
N ASN A 86 -15.22 4.13 -1.73
CA ASN A 86 -14.74 5.51 -1.62
C ASN A 86 -13.22 5.56 -1.34
N ALA A 87 -12.45 4.72 -2.04
CA ALA A 87 -11.01 4.57 -1.88
C ALA A 87 -10.51 4.25 -0.45
N THR A 88 -11.34 3.64 0.39
CA THR A 88 -10.97 3.30 1.79
C THR A 88 -9.69 2.44 1.87
N TYR A 89 -9.45 1.56 0.89
CA TYR A 89 -8.22 0.76 0.86
C TYR A 89 -6.97 1.60 0.55
N PHE A 90 -7.10 2.60 -0.32
CA PHE A 90 -6.01 3.55 -0.54
C PHE A 90 -5.80 4.43 0.70
N LEU A 91 -6.87 4.86 1.37
CA LEU A 91 -6.77 5.63 2.63
C LEU A 91 -6.07 4.84 3.74
N GLU A 92 -6.29 3.53 3.84
CA GLU A 92 -5.56 2.70 4.80
C GLU A 92 -4.07 2.61 4.46
N VAL A 93 -3.72 2.51 3.17
CA VAL A 93 -2.32 2.62 2.73
C VAL A 93 -1.75 3.99 3.08
N ASP A 94 -2.52 5.06 2.85
CA ASP A 94 -2.11 6.41 3.20
C ASP A 94 -1.82 6.52 4.70
N ARG A 95 -2.76 6.10 5.55
CA ARG A 95 -2.60 6.13 7.02
C ARG A 95 -1.30 5.46 7.46
N LEU A 96 -0.97 4.30 6.88
CA LEU A 96 0.20 3.49 7.24
C LEU A 96 1.52 4.06 6.73
N LEU A 97 1.50 4.80 5.63
CA LEU A 97 2.70 5.31 4.96
C LEU A 97 3.15 6.64 5.57
N ARG A 98 4.43 6.73 5.93
CA ARG A 98 5.05 7.97 6.43
C ARG A 98 5.00 9.09 5.40
N PRO A 99 4.90 10.37 5.81
CA PRO A 99 5.07 11.50 4.90
C PRO A 99 6.40 11.39 4.15
N GLY A 100 6.37 11.57 2.82
CA GLY A 100 7.54 11.36 1.96
C GLY A 100 7.86 9.90 1.62
N GLY A 101 7.10 8.94 2.16
CA GLY A 101 7.21 7.51 1.84
C GLY A 101 6.69 7.17 0.43
N TYR A 102 6.86 5.92 0.03
CA TYR A 102 6.57 5.46 -1.33
C TYR A 102 5.48 4.38 -1.37
N LEU A 103 4.58 4.50 -2.35
CA LEU A 103 3.64 3.44 -2.72
C LEU A 103 4.05 2.87 -4.09
N VAL A 104 4.27 1.56 -4.14
CA VAL A 104 4.62 0.84 -5.37
C VAL A 104 3.53 -0.18 -5.68
N VAL A 105 2.92 -0.05 -6.86
CA VAL A 105 1.90 -0.99 -7.33
C VAL A 105 2.34 -1.58 -8.66
N SER A 106 2.36 -2.91 -8.74
CA SER A 106 2.69 -3.66 -9.95
C SER A 106 1.56 -4.61 -10.34
N GLY A 107 1.12 -4.57 -11.60
CA GLY A 107 0.03 -5.39 -12.12
C GLY A 107 -1.22 -4.58 -12.47
N PRO A 108 -2.35 -5.25 -12.77
CA PRO A 108 -3.59 -4.56 -13.09
C PRO A 108 -4.02 -3.64 -11.93
N PRO A 109 -4.49 -2.41 -12.19
CA PRO A 109 -4.82 -1.85 -13.51
C PRO A 109 -3.68 -1.09 -14.22
N VAL A 110 -2.47 -1.04 -13.66
CA VAL A 110 -1.36 -0.21 -14.17
C VAL A 110 -1.00 -0.58 -15.61
N GLN A 111 -1.24 0.36 -16.54
CA GLN A 111 -1.07 0.18 -18.00
C GLN A 111 -1.65 -1.14 -18.55
N TRP A 112 -2.70 -1.67 -17.92
CA TRP A 112 -3.22 -2.99 -18.27
C TRP A 112 -4.26 -2.89 -19.39
N PRO A 113 -4.17 -3.72 -20.46
CA PRO A 113 -5.14 -3.66 -21.56
C PRO A 113 -6.58 -3.84 -21.07
N LYS A 114 -7.49 -2.98 -21.55
CA LYS A 114 -8.92 -2.97 -21.22
C LYS A 114 -9.24 -2.59 -19.77
N GLN A 115 -8.30 -1.97 -19.05
CA GLN A 115 -8.51 -1.42 -17.70
C GLN A 115 -8.15 0.06 -17.62
N ASP A 116 -8.31 0.79 -18.73
CA ASP A 116 -7.98 2.21 -18.84
C ASP A 116 -8.76 3.06 -17.83
N LYS A 117 -10.01 2.67 -17.55
CA LYS A 117 -10.86 3.34 -16.56
C LYS A 117 -10.33 3.12 -15.14
N GLU A 118 -10.12 1.87 -14.74
CA GLU A 118 -9.61 1.52 -13.41
C GLU A 118 -8.22 2.14 -13.18
N TRP A 119 -7.40 2.21 -14.22
CA TRP A 119 -6.12 2.90 -14.19
C TRP A 119 -6.26 4.41 -13.98
N SER A 120 -7.19 5.03 -14.70
CA SER A 120 -7.51 6.46 -14.53
C SER A 120 -8.06 6.75 -13.13
N ASP A 121 -8.97 5.92 -12.63
CA ASP A 121 -9.57 6.05 -11.30
C ASP A 121 -8.49 5.93 -10.22
N LEU A 122 -7.58 4.95 -10.33
CA LEU A 122 -6.46 4.78 -9.40
C LEU A 122 -5.53 6.01 -9.38
N GLN A 123 -5.21 6.56 -10.56
CA GLN A 123 -4.45 7.79 -10.64
C GLN A 123 -5.20 8.99 -10.05
N SER A 124 -6.52 9.07 -10.24
CA SER A 124 -7.34 10.16 -9.70
C SER A 124 -7.38 10.13 -8.16
N VAL A 125 -7.52 8.94 -7.56
CA VAL A 125 -7.42 8.77 -6.09
C VAL A 125 -6.06 9.22 -5.58
N ALA A 126 -4.96 8.76 -6.20
CA ALA A 126 -3.61 9.16 -5.80
C ALA A 126 -3.41 10.69 -5.89
N ARG A 127 -3.88 11.32 -6.97
CA ARG A 127 -3.82 12.78 -7.14
C ARG A 127 -4.67 13.54 -6.12
N SER A 128 -5.84 13.00 -5.76
CA SER A 128 -6.74 13.60 -4.76
C SER A 128 -6.11 13.66 -3.36
N LEU A 129 -5.18 12.74 -3.07
CA LEU A 129 -4.35 12.73 -1.86
C LEU A 129 -2.94 13.35 -2.10
N CYS A 130 -2.78 14.09 -3.19
CA CYS A 130 -1.56 14.79 -3.59
C CYS A 130 -0.31 13.92 -3.70
N TYR A 131 -0.47 12.63 -4.01
CA TYR A 131 0.68 11.78 -4.30
C TYR A 131 1.38 12.25 -5.58
N GLU A 132 2.68 12.41 -5.49
CA GLU A 132 3.53 12.71 -6.63
C GLU A 132 3.77 11.43 -7.43
N LEU A 133 3.45 11.44 -8.72
CA LEU A 133 3.78 10.34 -9.62
C LEU A 133 5.27 10.38 -9.97
N ILE A 134 6.04 9.41 -9.47
CA ILE A 134 7.49 9.35 -9.67
C ILE A 134 7.85 8.63 -10.96
N ALA A 135 7.21 7.48 -11.21
CA ALA A 135 7.48 6.69 -12.39
C ALA A 135 6.30 5.79 -12.75
N VAL A 136 6.14 5.54 -14.05
CA VAL A 136 5.36 4.42 -14.58
C VAL A 136 6.27 3.67 -15.53
N ASP A 137 6.56 2.41 -15.24
CA ASP A 137 7.40 1.54 -16.05
C ASP A 137 6.71 0.19 -16.27
N GLY A 138 6.29 -0.04 -17.52
CA GLY A 138 5.39 -1.12 -17.89
C GLY A 138 4.16 -1.15 -16.97
N ASN A 139 3.97 -2.29 -16.31
CA ASN A 139 2.82 -2.50 -15.41
C ASN A 139 3.15 -2.14 -13.96
N THR A 140 4.13 -1.27 -13.71
CA THR A 140 4.52 -0.82 -12.38
C THR A 140 4.43 0.70 -12.29
N VAL A 141 3.87 1.19 -11.18
CA VAL A 141 3.81 2.61 -10.86
C VAL A 141 4.40 2.84 -9.47
N ILE A 142 5.09 3.98 -9.34
CA ILE A 142 5.64 4.45 -8.09
C ILE A 142 5.08 5.85 -7.82
N TRP A 143 4.46 6.00 -6.66
CA TRP A 143 4.06 7.28 -6.12
C TRP A 143 4.82 7.62 -4.85
N LYS A 144 4.98 8.91 -4.59
CA LYS A 144 5.52 9.44 -3.33
C LYS A 144 4.45 10.22 -2.59
N LYS A 145 4.25 9.88 -1.31
CA LYS A 145 3.33 10.58 -0.41
C LYS A 145 3.84 12.00 -0.14
N PRO A 146 2.98 13.04 -0.10
CA PRO A 146 3.40 14.38 0.28
C PRO A 146 4.03 14.40 1.69
N ALA A 147 4.99 15.30 1.90
CA ALA A 147 5.75 15.40 3.15
C ALA A 147 5.10 16.33 4.21
N GLY A 148 4.03 17.05 3.86
CA GLY A 148 3.39 18.03 4.75
C GLY A 148 1.87 18.10 4.61
N ASP A 149 1.24 18.84 5.53
CA ASP A 149 -0.20 18.84 5.78
C ASP A 149 -1.04 19.64 4.77
N SER A 150 -0.45 20.09 3.66
CA SER A 150 -1.11 21.01 2.72
C SER A 150 -2.06 20.33 1.74
N CYS A 151 -2.19 19.00 1.78
CA CYS A 151 -3.12 18.29 0.93
C CYS A 151 -4.49 18.16 1.62
N LEU A 152 -5.29 19.22 1.53
CA LEU A 152 -6.72 19.09 1.77
C LEU A 152 -7.33 18.46 0.51
N PRO A 153 -8.11 17.37 0.62
CA PRO A 153 -8.77 16.76 -0.53
C PRO A 153 -9.70 17.80 -1.16
N ASN A 154 -9.23 18.44 -2.24
CA ASN A 154 -10.05 19.37 -3.00
C ASN A 154 -11.12 18.54 -3.72
N GLN A 155 -12.35 18.63 -3.22
CA GLN A 155 -13.60 18.29 -3.91
C GLN A 155 -13.78 16.80 -4.29
N ASN A 156 -14.34 16.03 -3.35
CA ASN A 156 -15.51 15.13 -3.43
C ASN A 156 -15.80 14.27 -4.68
N GLU A 157 -14.88 13.98 -5.60
CA GLU A 157 -15.16 13.05 -6.71
C GLU A 157 -15.32 11.59 -6.21
N PHE A 158 -14.64 11.23 -5.13
CA PHE A 158 -14.68 9.90 -4.48
C PHE A 158 -15.45 9.85 -3.15
N GLY A 159 -16.04 10.97 -2.72
CA GLY A 159 -16.74 11.03 -1.42
C GLY A 159 -15.84 10.75 -0.22
N LEU A 160 -14.59 11.22 -0.26
CA LEU A 160 -13.64 11.08 0.84
C LEU A 160 -14.05 11.99 2.00
N GLU A 161 -14.52 11.41 3.09
CA GLU A 161 -14.78 12.14 4.32
C GLU A 161 -13.49 12.30 5.13
N LEU A 162 -13.31 13.48 5.73
CA LEU A 162 -12.25 13.69 6.71
C LEU A 162 -12.57 12.88 7.97
N CYS A 163 -11.55 12.27 8.57
CA CYS A 163 -11.69 11.63 9.87
C CYS A 163 -12.19 12.63 10.92
N ASP A 164 -13.04 12.15 11.83
CA ASP A 164 -13.45 12.92 13.01
C ASP A 164 -12.24 13.18 13.93
N GLU A 165 -12.24 14.26 14.69
CA GLU A 165 -11.16 14.58 15.64
C GLU A 165 -11.03 13.51 16.75
N SER A 166 -12.09 12.71 16.94
CA SER A 166 -12.12 11.60 17.89
C SER A 166 -11.47 10.31 17.37
N ASP A 167 -11.14 10.23 16.07
CA ASP A 167 -10.59 9.04 15.42
C ASP A 167 -9.06 9.01 15.56
N ASP A 168 -8.54 8.18 16.48
CA ASP A 168 -7.11 7.98 16.65
C ASP A 168 -6.51 7.21 15.46
N PRO A 169 -5.64 7.85 14.63
CA PRO A 169 -5.05 7.23 13.46
C PRO A 169 -4.04 6.13 13.82
N ASN A 170 -3.57 6.07 15.06
CA ASN A 170 -2.65 5.03 15.54
C ASN A 170 -3.36 3.76 15.99
N SER A 171 -4.68 3.82 16.20
CA SER A 171 -5.43 2.68 16.67
C SER A 171 -5.95 1.87 15.48
N ALA A 172 -5.90 0.54 15.65
CA ALA A 172 -6.25 -0.46 14.63
C ALA A 172 -7.70 -0.95 14.72
N TRP A 173 -8.48 -0.39 15.64
CA TRP A 173 -9.92 -0.58 15.84
C TRP A 173 -10.78 -0.40 14.58
#